data_AF-A0A2S4PIX6-F1
#
_entry.id   AF-A0A2S4PIX6-F1
#
_cell.length_a   1.000
_cell.length_b   1.000
_cell.length_c   1.000
_cell.angle_alpha   90.00
_cell.angle_beta   90.00
_cell.angle_gamma   90.00
#
_symmetry.space_group_name_H-M   'P 1'
#
loop_
_entity.id
_entity.type
_entity.pdbx_description
1 polymer ?
#
loop_
_entity_poly.entity_id
_entity_poly.type
_entity_poly.pdbx_seq_one_letter_code
_entity_poly.pdbx_strand_id
1 'polypeptide(L)'
;DQPFGHIRISVPEAKSNKFPPRLRLFGEAVFVQRIRQRQQPIVCDKCYGFHTKRTCARTPKCKTCATEAHDGPCKNPTRCLNCRGPHSSEDITCPPRPRRVNGVLIRPTGAKLHQIRAAGAREFAKTNSQYTPNTSQTPSSTMDIESRVSSQ
;
A
#
# COMPACT_ATOMS: atom_id res chain seq x y z
N ASP A 1 -5.78 40.38 14.12
CA ASP A 1 -4.63 39.48 14.30
C ASP A 1 -4.77 38.68 15.58
N GLN A 2 -4.84 37.35 15.51
CA GLN A 2 -4.96 36.51 16.70
C GLN A 2 -3.57 35.95 17.04
N PRO A 3 -2.88 36.48 18.07
CA PRO A 3 -1.45 36.23 18.28
C PRO A 3 -1.16 34.95 19.09
N PHE A 4 -2.10 34.00 19.16
CA PHE A 4 -2.01 32.89 20.11
C PHE A 4 -1.89 31.54 19.38
N GLY A 5 -0.72 30.91 19.51
CA GLY A 5 -0.55 29.48 19.23
C GLY A 5 -1.06 28.62 20.39
N HIS A 6 -1.38 27.35 20.14
CA HIS A 6 -1.79 26.40 21.18
C HIS A 6 -0.77 25.27 21.30
N ILE A 7 -0.42 24.89 22.53
CA ILE A 7 0.48 23.76 22.81
C ILE A 7 -0.37 22.51 23.04
N ARG A 8 -0.11 21.45 22.27
CA ARG A 8 -0.73 20.12 22.47
C ARG A 8 0.31 19.12 22.92
N ILE A 9 0.10 18.54 24.10
CA ILE A 9 0.88 17.40 24.58
C ILE A 9 0.10 16.13 24.25
N SER A 10 0.71 15.23 23.49
CA SER A 10 0.11 13.94 23.15
C SER A 10 1.01 12.79 23.59
N VAL A 11 0.47 11.84 24.34
CA VAL A 11 1.18 10.64 24.79
C VAL A 11 0.52 9.39 24.23
N PRO A 12 1.29 8.41 23.73
CA PRO A 12 0.74 7.11 23.36
C PRO A 12 -0.06 6.51 24.51
N GLU A 13 -1.23 5.95 24.23
CA GLU A 13 -2.09 5.31 25.24
C GLU A 13 -1.31 4.27 26.08
N ALA A 14 -0.43 3.51 25.44
CA ALA A 14 0.45 2.52 26.09
C ALA A 14 1.45 3.10 27.10
N LYS A 15 1.71 4.41 27.08
CA LYS A 15 2.59 5.13 28.02
C LYS A 15 1.81 6.12 28.89
N SER A 16 0.49 6.22 28.73
CA SER A 16 -0.32 7.27 29.34
C SER A 16 -0.40 7.19 30.86
N ASN A 17 -0.19 6.01 31.44
CA ASN A 17 -0.08 5.77 32.88
C ASN A 17 1.15 6.41 33.52
N LYS A 18 2.19 6.77 32.74
CA LYS A 18 3.39 7.46 33.23
C LYS A 18 3.25 8.98 33.26
N PHE A 19 2.12 9.52 32.80
CA PHE A 19 1.88 10.95 32.69
C PHE A 19 0.60 11.34 33.46
N PRO A 20 0.63 12.43 34.25
CA PRO A 20 -0.59 12.95 34.85
C PRO A 20 -1.54 13.44 33.74
N PRO A 21 -2.86 13.41 33.97
CA PRO A 21 -3.84 13.87 32.98
C PRO A 21 -3.72 15.38 32.66
N ARG A 22 -3.11 16.15 33.56
CA ARG A 22 -2.83 17.59 33.41
C ARG A 22 -1.38 17.88 33.82
N LEU A 23 -0.71 18.73 33.06
CA LEU A 23 0.62 19.26 33.34
C LEU A 23 0.55 20.78 33.42
N ARG A 24 1.42 21.40 34.23
CA ARG A 24 1.62 22.84 34.19
C ARG A 24 2.79 23.17 33.25
N LEU A 25 2.52 23.90 32.19
CA LEU A 25 3.55 24.45 31.29
C LEU A 25 3.48 25.97 31.36
N PHE A 26 4.57 26.62 31.75
CA PHE A 26 4.63 28.09 31.90
C PHE A 26 3.52 28.65 32.81
N GLY A 27 3.13 27.91 33.86
CA GLY A 27 2.05 28.29 34.78
C GLY A 27 0.64 27.89 34.34
N GLU A 28 0.45 27.62 33.05
CA GLU A 28 -0.84 27.27 32.45
C GLU A 28 -1.11 25.76 32.50
N ALA A 29 -2.36 25.37 32.77
CA ALA A 29 -2.73 23.97 32.88
C ALA A 29 -3.04 23.37 31.49
N VAL A 30 -2.18 22.48 31.01
CA VAL A 30 -2.31 21.80 29.71
C VAL A 30 -2.74 20.36 29.92
N PHE A 31 -3.79 19.93 29.20
CA PHE A 31 -4.24 18.54 29.21
C PHE A 31 -3.32 17.64 28.39
N VAL A 32 -3.00 16.47 28.94
CA VAL A 32 -2.23 15.45 28.23
C VAL A 32 -3.19 14.59 27.42
N GLN A 33 -3.19 14.77 26.11
CA GLN A 33 -4.04 14.00 25.21
C GLN A 33 -3.48 12.58 25.05
N ARG A 34 -4.28 11.57 25.41
CA ARG A 34 -3.95 10.17 25.15
C ARG A 34 -4.25 9.86 23.69
N ILE A 35 -3.24 9.45 22.95
CA ILE A 35 -3.38 9.10 21.54
C ILE A 35 -3.27 7.59 21.33
N ARG A 36 -4.30 7.02 20.69
CA ARG A 36 -4.24 5.64 20.21
C ARG A 36 -3.26 5.58 19.05
N GLN A 37 -2.18 4.83 19.20
CA GLN A 37 -1.29 4.60 18.07
C GLN A 37 -1.98 3.73 17.04
N ARG A 38 -2.19 4.27 15.83
CA ARG A 38 -2.68 3.48 14.70
C ARG A 38 -1.60 2.49 14.26
N GLN A 39 -1.76 1.23 14.68
CA GLN A 39 -0.78 0.17 14.43
C GLN A 39 -0.72 -0.27 12.97
N GLN A 40 -1.85 -0.22 12.26
CA GLN A 40 -1.92 -0.73 10.90
C GLN A 40 -1.75 0.36 9.84
N PRO A 41 -0.96 0.10 8.78
CA PRO A 41 -0.92 0.94 7.60
C PRO A 41 -2.32 1.11 7.01
N ILE A 42 -2.58 2.28 6.43
CA ILE A 42 -3.79 2.48 5.63
C ILE A 42 -3.63 1.67 4.34
N VAL A 43 -4.57 0.76 4.11
CA VAL A 43 -4.67 -0.04 2.88
C VAL A 43 -5.84 0.51 2.07
N CYS A 44 -5.61 0.76 0.79
CA CYS A 44 -6.67 1.17 -0.13
C CYS A 44 -7.58 -0.03 -0.43
N ASP A 45 -8.89 0.13 -0.29
CA ASP A 45 -9.89 -0.89 -0.61
C ASP A 45 -10.08 -1.15 -2.11
N LYS A 46 -9.70 -0.19 -2.98
CA LYS A 46 -9.76 -0.37 -4.44
C LYS A 46 -8.60 -1.21 -4.96
N CYS A 47 -7.36 -0.83 -4.61
CA CYS A 47 -6.16 -1.40 -5.23
C CYS A 47 -5.24 -2.14 -4.25
N TYR A 48 -5.61 -2.24 -2.98
CA TYR A 48 -4.85 -2.91 -1.91
C TYR A 48 -3.43 -2.37 -1.70
N GLY A 49 -3.14 -1.17 -2.20
CA GLY A 49 -1.89 -0.46 -1.97
C GLY A 49 -1.86 0.27 -0.62
N PHE A 50 -0.65 0.56 -0.12
CA PHE A 50 -0.44 1.21 1.18
C PHE A 50 -0.56 2.75 1.12
N HIS A 51 -1.74 3.23 0.75
CA HIS A 51 -2.11 4.65 0.72
C HIS A 51 -3.60 4.84 1.00
N THR A 52 -4.04 6.09 1.11
CA THR A 52 -5.45 6.41 1.35
C THR A 52 -6.28 6.20 0.09
N LYS A 53 -7.55 5.79 0.26
CA LYS A 53 -8.52 5.66 -0.85
C LYS A 53 -8.75 6.98 -1.58
N ARG A 54 -8.74 8.10 -0.84
CA ARG A 54 -9.00 9.45 -1.37
C ARG A 54 -8.05 9.85 -2.49
N THR A 55 -6.79 9.40 -2.46
CA THR A 55 -5.79 9.71 -3.49
C THR A 55 -5.64 8.59 -4.53
N CYS A 56 -6.51 7.59 -4.51
CA CYS A 56 -6.41 6.44 -5.39
C CYS A 56 -7.14 6.66 -6.72
N ALA A 57 -6.37 6.83 -7.79
CA ALA A 57 -6.86 6.86 -9.17
C ALA A 57 -6.86 5.47 -9.88
N ARG A 58 -6.39 4.41 -9.21
CA ARG A 58 -6.34 3.05 -9.80
C ARG A 58 -7.73 2.41 -9.88
N THR A 59 -7.90 1.52 -10.86
CA THR A 59 -9.10 0.66 -10.97
C THR A 59 -9.20 -0.30 -9.78
N PRO A 60 -10.42 -0.71 -9.41
CA PRO A 60 -10.64 -1.76 -8.42
C PRO A 60 -10.00 -3.08 -8.85
N LYS A 61 -9.23 -3.71 -7.98
CA LYS A 61 -8.56 -4.98 -8.22
C LYS A 61 -9.13 -6.07 -7.32
N CYS A 62 -8.97 -7.33 -7.71
CA CYS A 62 -9.24 -8.45 -6.84
C CYS A 62 -8.08 -8.63 -5.84
N LYS A 63 -8.41 -8.72 -4.55
CA LYS A 63 -7.43 -8.92 -3.47
C LYS A 63 -6.65 -10.22 -3.57
N THR A 64 -7.32 -11.26 -4.08
CA THR A 64 -6.80 -12.63 -4.09
C THR A 64 -5.97 -12.89 -5.33
N CYS A 65 -6.46 -12.55 -6.53
CA CYS A 65 -5.82 -12.94 -7.78
C CYS A 65 -5.15 -11.78 -8.55
N ALA A 66 -5.18 -10.56 -8.00
CA ALA A 66 -4.54 -9.36 -8.55
C ALA A 66 -5.01 -8.90 -9.95
N THR A 67 -6.08 -9.48 -10.50
CA THR A 67 -6.76 -8.96 -11.71
C THR A 67 -7.73 -7.84 -11.38
N GLU A 68 -8.50 -7.36 -12.36
CA GLU A 68 -9.63 -6.45 -12.07
C GLU A 68 -10.60 -7.07 -11.05
N ALA A 69 -11.29 -6.21 -10.30
CA ALA A 69 -12.36 -6.65 -9.41
C ALA A 69 -13.42 -7.42 -10.20
N HIS A 70 -13.89 -8.51 -9.62
CA HIS A 70 -14.88 -9.38 -10.23
C HIS A 70 -15.79 -9.94 -9.15
N ASP A 71 -17.01 -10.30 -9.54
CA ASP A 71 -17.95 -11.00 -8.68
C ASP A 71 -17.75 -12.51 -8.80
N GLY A 72 -18.02 -13.25 -7.73
CA GLY A 72 -17.86 -14.70 -7.68
C GLY A 72 -16.42 -15.19 -7.48
N PRO A 73 -16.18 -16.50 -7.59
CA PRO A 73 -14.91 -17.13 -7.23
C PRO A 73 -13.77 -16.73 -8.17
N CYS A 74 -12.56 -16.65 -7.61
CA CYS A 74 -11.34 -16.37 -8.38
C CYS A 74 -11.01 -17.55 -9.30
N LYS A 75 -10.92 -17.31 -10.61
CA LYS A 75 -10.42 -18.29 -11.59
C LYS A 75 -8.91 -18.30 -11.72
N ASN A 76 -8.27 -17.20 -11.31
CA ASN A 76 -6.82 -17.03 -11.34
C ASN A 76 -6.20 -17.42 -9.99
N PRO A 77 -4.96 -17.96 -9.99
CA PRO A 77 -4.26 -18.31 -8.77
C PRO A 77 -4.02 -17.09 -7.89
N THR A 78 -3.86 -17.35 -6.59
CA THR A 78 -3.64 -16.29 -5.61
C THR A 78 -2.31 -15.58 -5.86
N ARG A 79 -2.36 -14.26 -6.05
CA ARG A 79 -1.22 -13.41 -6.34
C ARG A 79 -1.36 -12.07 -5.61
N CYS A 80 -0.31 -11.67 -4.91
CA CYS A 80 -0.30 -10.40 -4.18
C CYS A 80 -0.01 -9.22 -5.11
N LEU A 81 -0.83 -8.16 -5.02
CA LEU A 81 -0.67 -6.92 -5.80
C LEU A 81 0.62 -6.15 -5.45
N ASN A 82 1.10 -6.26 -4.21
CA ASN A 82 2.22 -5.48 -3.71
C ASN A 82 3.58 -6.17 -3.92
N CYS A 83 3.69 -7.46 -3.59
CA CYS A 83 4.96 -8.20 -3.65
C CYS A 83 5.05 -9.19 -4.83
N ARG A 84 3.93 -9.45 -5.53
CA ARG A 84 3.82 -10.45 -6.61
C ARG A 84 4.00 -11.91 -6.17
N GLY A 85 3.97 -12.20 -4.86
CA GLY A 85 4.07 -13.54 -4.28
C GLY A 85 2.74 -14.31 -4.25
N PRO A 86 2.78 -15.62 -3.90
CA PRO A 86 1.63 -16.52 -3.92
C PRO A 86 0.77 -16.42 -2.65
N HIS A 87 0.24 -15.24 -2.36
CA HIS A 87 -0.66 -14.98 -1.23
C HIS A 87 -1.58 -13.79 -1.52
N SER A 88 -2.64 -13.63 -0.71
CA SER A 88 -3.60 -12.53 -0.85
C SER A 88 -2.97 -11.18 -0.51
N SER A 89 -3.40 -10.11 -1.17
CA SER A 89 -2.91 -8.75 -0.89
C SER A 89 -3.23 -8.23 0.52
N GLU A 90 -4.15 -8.89 1.23
CA GLU A 90 -4.51 -8.56 2.62
C GLU A 90 -3.50 -9.10 3.66
N ASP A 91 -2.62 -10.02 3.25
CA ASP A 91 -1.66 -10.66 4.15
C ASP A 91 -0.81 -9.63 4.91
N ILE A 92 -0.81 -9.76 6.24
CA ILE A 92 -0.08 -8.88 7.16
C ILE A 92 1.42 -9.14 7.12
N THR A 93 1.84 -10.33 6.69
CA THR A 93 3.24 -10.75 6.60
C THR A 93 3.91 -10.25 5.32
N CYS A 94 3.13 -9.76 4.36
CA CYS A 94 3.56 -9.25 3.06
C CYS A 94 4.76 -8.28 3.19
N PRO A 95 5.93 -8.56 2.59
CA PRO A 95 7.16 -7.80 2.85
C PRO A 95 7.12 -6.29 2.48
N PRO A 96 6.39 -5.85 1.43
CA PRO A 96 6.17 -4.44 1.14
C PRO A 96 5.36 -3.67 2.19
N ARG A 97 4.65 -4.38 3.10
CA ARG A 97 3.77 -3.76 4.09
C ARG A 97 4.58 -2.85 5.02
N PRO A 98 4.25 -1.54 5.09
CA PRO A 98 4.90 -0.64 6.02
C PRO A 98 4.73 -1.11 7.46
N ARG A 99 5.75 -0.93 8.29
CA ARG A 99 5.72 -1.34 9.70
C ARG A 99 6.05 -0.14 10.57
N ARG A 100 5.41 -0.05 11.74
CA ARG A 100 5.81 0.94 12.75
C ARG A 100 6.87 0.33 13.65
N VAL A 101 8.02 0.97 13.74
CA VAL A 101 9.09 0.62 14.69
C VAL A 101 9.33 1.86 15.54
N ASN A 102 9.24 1.72 16.87
CA ASN A 102 9.37 2.84 17.81
C ASN A 102 8.47 4.04 17.48
N GLY A 103 7.27 3.80 16.95
CA GLY A 103 6.30 4.83 16.57
C GLY A 103 6.52 5.44 15.18
N VAL A 104 7.67 5.20 14.54
CA VAL A 104 8.00 5.68 13.20
C VAL A 104 7.51 4.70 12.15
N LEU A 105 6.80 5.20 11.13
CA LEU A 105 6.32 4.38 10.01
C LEU A 105 7.46 4.14 9.02
N ILE A 106 8.02 2.94 9.01
CA ILE A 106 9.08 2.52 8.11
C ILE A 106 8.46 1.95 6.83
N ARG A 107 8.88 2.48 5.69
CA ARG A 107 8.54 1.97 4.35
C ARG A 107 9.79 1.37 3.70
N PRO A 108 9.68 0.20 3.05
CA PRO A 108 10.77 -0.30 2.23
C PRO A 108 11.15 0.70 1.13
N THR A 109 12.45 0.85 0.88
CA THR A 109 12.97 1.71 -0.19
C THR A 109 12.58 1.18 -1.57
N GLY A 110 12.65 2.02 -2.61
CA GLY A 110 12.39 1.60 -4.00
C GLY A 110 13.24 0.41 -4.43
N ALA A 111 14.54 0.42 -4.10
CA ALA A 111 15.47 -0.68 -4.37
C ALA A 111 15.05 -1.97 -3.62
N LYS A 112 14.66 -1.88 -2.35
CA LYS A 112 14.19 -3.03 -1.59
C LYS A 112 12.88 -3.58 -2.16
N LEU A 113 11.95 -2.70 -2.56
CA LEU A 113 10.70 -3.10 -3.22
C LEU A 113 10.93 -3.80 -4.55
N HIS A 114 11.95 -3.39 -5.32
CA HIS A 114 12.34 -4.07 -6.55
C HIS A 114 12.78 -5.51 -6.27
N GLN A 115 13.69 -5.70 -5.31
CA GLN A 115 14.14 -7.03 -4.89
C GLN A 115 13.00 -7.90 -4.36
N ILE A 116 12.12 -7.34 -3.53
CA ILE A 116 10.94 -8.04 -3.00
C ILE A 116 10.02 -8.49 -4.14
N ARG A 117 9.72 -7.60 -5.10
CA ARG A 117 8.85 -7.94 -6.24
C ARG A 117 9.46 -9.01 -7.14
N ALA A 118 10.78 -9.00 -7.32
CA ALA A 118 11.48 -10.03 -8.06
C ALA A 118 11.42 -11.38 -7.32
N ALA A 119 11.64 -11.39 -6.00
CA ALA A 119 11.54 -12.61 -5.18
C ALA A 119 10.12 -13.18 -5.17
N GLY A 120 9.11 -12.35 -4.92
CA GLY A 120 7.72 -12.79 -4.92
C GLY A 120 7.28 -13.34 -6.27
N ALA A 121 7.66 -12.68 -7.38
CA ALA A 121 7.37 -13.20 -8.71
C ALA A 121 8.01 -14.59 -8.96
N ARG A 122 9.24 -14.83 -8.50
CA ARG A 122 9.88 -16.15 -8.59
C ARG A 122 9.18 -17.19 -7.74
N GLU A 123 8.78 -16.86 -6.51
CA GLU A 123 8.03 -17.76 -5.64
C GLU A 123 6.68 -18.13 -6.25
N PHE A 124 5.95 -17.14 -6.76
CA PHE A 124 4.68 -17.36 -7.43
C PHE A 124 4.82 -18.26 -8.67
N ALA A 125 5.89 -18.07 -9.46
CA ALA A 125 6.15 -18.91 -10.62
C ALA A 125 6.44 -20.36 -10.24
N LYS A 126 7.20 -20.61 -9.16
CA LYS A 126 7.44 -21.97 -8.65
C LYS A 126 6.16 -22.66 -8.22
N THR A 127 5.33 -21.98 -7.43
CA THR A 127 4.06 -22.55 -6.93
C THR A 127 3.03 -22.74 -8.03
N ASN A 128 3.08 -21.93 -9.09
CA ASN A 128 2.14 -21.95 -10.19
C ASN A 128 2.84 -22.24 -11.53
N SER A 129 3.73 -23.24 -11.55
CA SER A 129 4.57 -23.57 -12.72
C SER A 129 3.76 -23.89 -13.99
N GLN A 130 2.46 -24.19 -13.86
CA GLN A 130 1.54 -24.47 -14.97
C GLN A 130 0.60 -23.30 -15.32
N TYR A 131 0.67 -22.17 -14.61
CA TYR A 131 -0.19 -21.02 -14.85
C TYR A 131 0.42 -20.10 -15.93
N THR A 132 -0.16 -20.14 -17.12
CA THR A 132 0.05 -19.08 -18.12
C THR A 132 -0.94 -17.95 -17.84
N PRO A 133 -0.49 -16.70 -17.61
CA PRO A 133 -1.41 -15.58 -17.47
C PRO A 133 -2.21 -15.43 -18.76
N ASN A 134 -3.55 -15.47 -18.66
CA ASN A 134 -4.41 -15.15 -19.78
C ASN A 134 -4.25 -13.66 -20.07
N THR A 135 -3.32 -13.33 -20.97
CA THR A 135 -3.06 -11.96 -21.44
C THR A 135 -4.13 -11.65 -22.49
N SER A 136 -5.39 -11.57 -22.06
CA SER A 136 -6.41 -10.96 -22.89
C SER A 136 -6.30 -9.44 -22.69
N GLN A 137 -5.96 -8.76 -23.79
CA GLN A 137 -5.98 -7.31 -24.01
C GLN A 137 -4.66 -6.55 -23.79
N THR A 138 -3.65 -6.88 -24.59
CA THR A 138 -2.87 -5.85 -25.30
C THR A 138 -3.57 -5.57 -26.63
N PRO A 139 -4.00 -4.33 -26.96
CA PRO A 139 -4.24 -4.00 -28.35
C PRO A 139 -2.89 -3.98 -29.06
N SER A 140 -2.64 -5.02 -29.84
CA SER A 140 -1.56 -5.09 -30.81
C SER A 140 -1.94 -4.17 -31.97
N SER A 141 -1.35 -2.97 -32.03
CA SER A 141 -1.34 -2.17 -33.24
C SER A 141 0.08 -2.16 -33.79
N THR A 142 0.39 -3.21 -34.56
CA THR A 142 1.45 -3.23 -35.56
C THR A 142 0.80 -3.66 -36.87
N MET A 143 0.63 -2.72 -37.78
CA MET A 143 0.72 -3.00 -39.21
C MET A 143 1.68 -1.96 -39.79
N ASP A 144 2.83 -2.49 -40.23
CA ASP A 144 3.82 -1.80 -41.04
C ASP A 144 3.46 -1.92 -42.55
N ILE A 145 4.26 -1.20 -43.35
CA ILE A 145 4.56 -1.35 -44.80
C ILE A 145 3.79 -0.33 -45.67
N GLU A 146 4.39 0.84 -45.99
CA GLU A 146 5.27 1.14 -47.16
C GLU A 146 4.49 1.17 -48.50
N SER A 147 4.66 2.06 -49.48
CA SER A 147 5.65 3.10 -49.78
C SER A 147 5.16 3.94 -51.00
N ARG A 148 5.78 5.12 -51.19
CA ARG A 148 5.99 5.90 -52.43
C ARG A 148 4.78 6.44 -53.22
N VAL A 149 4.79 7.77 -53.44
CA VAL A 149 5.12 8.37 -54.76
C VAL A 149 5.61 9.82 -54.59
N SER A 150 6.62 10.14 -55.39
CA SER A 150 7.31 11.41 -55.57
C SER A 150 6.47 12.45 -56.32
N SER A 151 6.91 13.71 -56.26
CA SER A 151 6.69 14.82 -57.22
C SER A 151 5.58 15.83 -56.89
N GLN A 152 5.94 16.99 -56.34
CA GLN A 152 6.20 18.27 -57.04
C GLN A 152 6.50 19.37 -56.01
#